data_AF-A0A3D2B4N0-F1
#
_entry.id   AF-A0A3D2B4N0-F1
#
_cell.length_a   1.000
_cell.length_b   1.000
_cell.length_c   1.000
_cell.angle_alpha   90.00
_cell.angle_beta   90.00
_cell.angle_gamma   90.00
#
_symmetry.space_group_name_H-M   'P 1'
#
loop_
_entity.id
_entity.type
_entity.pdbx_description
1 polymer ?
#
loop_
_entity_poly.entity_id
_entity_poly.type
_entity_poly.pdbx_seq_one_letter_code
_entity_poly.pdbx_strand_id
1 'polypeptide(L)' 'MNMLALTIIFPLIGFLLLSFSRGRWSENLSATIGMGSVGLAALVTAYAGIDFFNNGRQAFSVPLWTWMSV' A
#
# COMPACT_ATOMS: atom_id res chain seq x y z
N MET A 1 11.61 -10.28 -5.00
CA MET A 1 11.48 -8.82 -5.24
C MET A 1 10.58 -8.27 -4.14
N ASN A 2 10.99 -7.21 -3.46
CA ASN A 2 10.28 -6.71 -2.29
C ASN A 2 9.02 -5.91 -2.69
N MET A 3 7.84 -6.40 -2.29
CA MET A 3 6.56 -5.76 -2.58
C MET A 3 6.06 -4.84 -1.46
N LEU A 4 6.82 -4.69 -0.35
CA LEU A 4 6.39 -3.92 0.81
C LEU A 4 6.05 -2.46 0.50
N ALA A 5 6.68 -1.85 -0.50
CA ALA A 5 6.33 -0.48 -0.91
C ALA A 5 4.86 -0.36 -1.37
N LEU A 6 4.27 -1.42 -1.93
CA LEU A 6 2.88 -1.41 -2.43
C LEU A 6 1.84 -1.28 -1.32
N THR A 7 2.17 -1.68 -0.07
CA THR A 7 1.27 -1.49 1.08
C THR A 7 1.06 0.00 1.39
N ILE A 8 2.00 0.85 1.00
CA ILE A 8 1.94 2.30 1.13
C ILE A 8 1.45 2.96 -0.16
N ILE A 9 1.92 2.48 -1.32
CA ILE A 9 1.60 3.07 -2.62
C ILE A 9 0.11 2.89 -2.96
N PHE A 10 -0.51 1.73 -2.70
CA PHE A 10 -1.94 1.55 -3.03
C PHE A 10 -2.84 2.51 -2.26
N PRO A 11 -2.75 2.64 -0.91
CA PRO A 11 -3.56 3.62 -0.18
C PRO A 11 -3.23 5.06 -0.58
N LEU A 12 -1.96 5.38 -0.89
CA LEU A 12 -1.57 6.71 -1.34
C LEU A 12 -2.21 7.07 -2.68
N ILE A 13 -2.24 6.14 -3.64
CA ILE A 13 -2.93 6.34 -4.92
C ILE A 13 -4.43 6.51 -4.68
N GLY A 14 -5.04 5.65 -3.85
CA GLY A 14 -6.46 5.78 -3.49
C GLY A 14 -6.78 7.15 -2.89
N PHE A 15 -5.94 7.62 -1.95
CA PHE A 15 -6.04 8.95 -1.35
C PHE A 15 -5.94 10.07 -2.40
N LEU A 16 -4.94 10.03 -3.29
CA LEU A 16 -4.74 11.07 -4.31
C LEU A 16 -5.92 11.13 -5.29
N LEU A 17 -6.41 9.97 -5.72
CA LEU A 17 -7.57 9.86 -6.61
C LEU A 17 -8.82 10.47 -5.98
N LEU A 18 -9.13 10.08 -4.74
CA LEU A 18 -10.31 10.58 -4.03
C LEU A 18 -10.19 12.08 -3.71
N SER A 19 -9.02 12.51 -3.22
CA SER A 19 -8.77 13.91 -2.83
C SER A 19 -8.84 14.87 -4.02
N PHE A 20 -8.41 14.44 -5.21
CA PHE A 20 -8.47 15.25 -6.43
C PHE A 20 -9.78 15.14 -7.19
N SER A 21 -10.63 14.15 -6.89
CA SER A 21 -11.94 14.01 -7.52
C SER A 21 -12.92 15.14 -7.18
N ARG A 22 -12.74 15.84 -6.03
CA ARG A 22 -13.60 16.95 -5.54
C ARG A 22 -15.11 16.62 -5.57
N GLY A 23 -15.50 15.39 -5.29
CA GLY A 23 -16.92 14.97 -5.29
C GLY A 23 -17.54 14.85 -6.68
N ARG A 24 -16.74 14.87 -7.75
CA ARG A 24 -17.22 14.65 -9.14
C ARG A 24 -17.55 13.18 -9.43
N TRP A 25 -17.16 12.28 -8.54
CA TRP A 25 -17.39 10.83 -8.68
C TRP A 25 -18.63 10.41 -7.91
N SER A 26 -19.31 9.39 -8.42
CA SER A 26 -20.42 8.77 -7.70
C SER A 26 -19.94 8.15 -6.40
N GLU A 27 -20.85 8.01 -5.44
CA GLU A 27 -20.57 7.40 -4.15
C GLU A 27 -20.03 5.97 -4.30
N ASN A 28 -20.65 5.16 -5.16
CA ASN A 28 -20.22 3.78 -5.43
C ASN A 28 -18.79 3.71 -6.00
N LEU A 29 -18.43 4.63 -6.90
CA LEU A 29 -17.07 4.67 -7.46
C LEU A 29 -16.05 5.07 -6.39
N SER A 30 -16.38 6.08 -5.59
CA SER A 30 -15.52 6.54 -4.49
C SER A 30 -15.32 5.45 -3.43
N ALA A 31 -16.39 4.75 -3.07
CA ALA A 31 -16.34 3.61 -2.15
C ALA A 31 -15.49 2.46 -2.71
N THR A 32 -15.63 2.14 -4.00
CA THR A 32 -14.86 1.08 -4.66
C THR A 32 -13.37 1.41 -4.67
N ILE A 33 -12.99 2.66 -4.92
CA ILE A 33 -11.58 3.09 -4.93
C ILE A 33 -11.00 3.09 -3.52
N GLY A 34 -11.75 3.60 -2.54
CA GLY A 34 -11.34 3.56 -1.13
C GLY A 34 -11.10 2.14 -0.64
N MET A 35 -12.13 1.29 -0.72
CA MET A 35 -12.01 -0.11 -0.28
C MET A 35 -11.01 -0.91 -1.12
N GLY A 36 -10.98 -0.69 -2.44
CA GLY A 36 -10.08 -1.40 -3.35
C GLY A 36 -8.62 -1.10 -3.07
N SER A 37 -8.26 0.15 -2.80
CA SER A 37 -6.88 0.53 -2.47
C SER A 37 -6.36 -0.14 -1.19
N VAL A 38 -7.18 -0.14 -0.12
CA VAL A 38 -6.84 -0.79 1.15
C VAL A 38 -6.87 -2.31 1.01
N GLY A 39 -7.83 -2.86 0.26
CA GLY A 39 -7.94 -4.30 0.00
C GLY A 39 -6.72 -4.85 -0.75
N LEU A 40 -6.24 -4.14 -1.77
CA LEU A 40 -5.01 -4.50 -2.47
C LEU A 40 -3.78 -4.44 -1.55
N ALA A 41 -3.68 -3.42 -0.69
CA ALA A 41 -2.63 -3.33 0.32
C ALA A 41 -2.67 -4.50 1.33
N ALA A 42 -3.88 -4.93 1.72
CA ALA A 42 -4.08 -6.09 2.59
C ALA A 42 -3.63 -7.40 1.92
N LEU A 43 -3.93 -7.59 0.63
CA LEU A 43 -3.46 -8.75 -0.14
C LEU A 43 -1.93 -8.80 -0.23
N VAL A 44 -1.27 -7.67 -0.49
CA VAL A 44 0.20 -7.59 -0.47
C VAL A 44 0.74 -7.91 0.92
N THR A 45 0.09 -7.41 1.97
CA THR A 45 0.50 -7.68 3.35
C THR A 45 0.37 -9.16 3.70
N ALA A 46 -0.72 -9.82 3.29
CA ALA A 46 -0.90 -11.26 3.48
C ALA A 46 0.19 -12.06 2.75
N TYR A 47 0.49 -11.70 1.49
CA TYR A 47 1.56 -12.32 0.73
C TYR A 47 2.94 -12.14 1.39
N ALA A 48 3.27 -10.92 1.82
CA ALA A 48 4.52 -10.63 2.53
C ALA A 48 4.60 -11.37 3.88
N GLY A 49 3.48 -11.54 4.57
CA GLY A 49 3.39 -12.33 5.80
C GLY A 49 3.71 -13.81 5.57
N ILE A 50 3.12 -14.42 4.53
CA ILE A 50 3.43 -15.81 4.15
C ILE A 50 4.93 -15.96 3.85
N ASP A 51 5.50 -15.04 3.08
CA ASP A 51 6.93 -15.03 2.76
C ASP A 51 7.78 -14.89 4.03
N PHE A 52 7.41 -13.99 4.95
CA PHE A 52 8.09 -13.82 6.24
C PHE A 52 8.09 -15.10 7.09
N PHE A 53 6.96 -15.80 7.17
CA PHE A 53 6.89 -17.08 7.89
C PHE A 53 7.75 -18.16 7.22
N ASN A 54 7.76 -18.22 5.89
CA ASN A 54 8.55 -19.19 5.13
C ASN A 54 10.06 -18.91 5.21
N ASN A 55 10.48 -17.65 5.37
CA ASN A 55 11.88 -17.24 5.50
C ASN A 55 12.38 -17.22 6.96
N GLY A 56 11.80 -18.04 7.83
CA GLY A 56 12.28 -18.21 9.21
C GLY A 56 12.00 -17.03 10.13
N ARG A 57 11.06 -16.14 9.77
CA ARG A 57 10.62 -14.99 10.58
C ARG A 57 11.74 -13.99 10.89
N GLN A 58 12.68 -13.83 9.95
CA GLN A 58 13.77 -12.88 10.10
C GLN A 58 13.31 -11.45 9.88
N ALA A 59 13.84 -10.51 10.66
CA ALA A 59 13.59 -9.10 10.47
C ALA A 59 14.05 -8.68 9.05
N PHE A 60 13.15 -8.05 8.31
CA PHE A 60 13.41 -7.60 6.95
C PHE A 60 13.43 -6.07 6.89
N SER A 61 14.58 -5.50 6.55
CA SER A 61 14.76 -4.05 6.47
C SER A 61 14.85 -3.60 5.02
N VAL A 62 14.13 -2.52 4.70
CA VAL A 62 14.05 -1.94 3.37
C VAL A 62 14.55 -0.51 3.43
N PRO A 63 15.85 -0.27 3.19
CA PRO A 63 16.34 1.10 3.03
C PRO A 63 15.73 1.69 1.76
N LEU A 64 14.88 2.71 1.90
CA LEU A 64 14.25 3.38 0.76
C LEU A 64 15.18 4.45 0.17
N TRP A 65 15.60 5.39 1.01
CA TRP A 65 16.63 6.39 0.69
C TRP A 65 17.20 6.98 1.98
N THR A 66 18.33 7.67 1.90
CA THR A 66 18.87 8.47 3.01
C THR A 66 18.19 9.84 3.01
N TRP A 67 17.34 10.12 4.00
CA TRP A 67 16.60 11.38 4.05
C TRP A 67 17.51 12.59 4.28
N MET A 68 18.47 12.48 5.19
CA MET A 68 19.45 13.53 5.48
C MET A 68 20.82 12.90 5.69
N SER A 69 21.86 13.51 5.12
CA SER A 69 23.26 13.18 5.37
C SER A 69 23.93 14.46 5.86
N VAL A 70 24.08 14.56 7.18
CA VAL A 70 24.63 15.73 7.88
C VAL A 70 26.05 15.43 8.31
#